data_AF-T1BUS4-F1
#
_entry.id   AF-T1BUS4-F1
#
_cell.length_a   1.000
_cell.length_b   1.000
_cell.length_c   1.000
_cell.angle_alpha   90.00
_cell.angle_beta   90.00
_cell.angle_gamma   90.00
#
_symmetry.space_group_name_H-M   'P 1'
#
loop_
_entity.id
_entity.type
_entity.pdbx_description
1 polymer ?
#
loop_
_entity_poly.entity_id
_entity_poly.type
_entity_poly.pdbx_seq_one_letter_code
_entity_poly.pdbx_strand_id
1 'polypeptide(L)'
;MKLTANALGVRKLELGESGGRLQFRAQPAIDPRKVIRMIQREPMVYRLDGQDKLRITRELATAEARIAFAHALLEALGPAIG
;
A
#
# COMPACT_ATOMS: atom_id res chain seq x y z
N MET A 1 12.47 4.35 -5.96
CA MET A 1 11.36 4.21 -5.00
C MET A 1 10.87 5.51 -4.35
N LYS A 2 11.73 6.41 -3.82
CA LYS A 2 11.27 7.64 -3.13
C LYS A 2 10.41 8.59 -3.96
N LEU A 3 10.63 8.69 -5.28
CA LEU A 3 9.91 9.63 -6.16
C LEU A 3 8.43 9.26 -6.35
N THR A 4 8.12 7.98 -6.60
CA THR A 4 6.74 7.51 -6.78
C THR A 4 5.93 7.56 -5.47
N ALA A 5 6.51 7.17 -4.34
CA ALA A 5 5.81 7.20 -3.05
C ALA A 5 5.43 8.63 -2.58
N ASN A 6 6.32 9.61 -2.82
CA ASN A 6 6.04 11.02 -2.49
C ASN A 6 4.95 11.62 -3.38
N ALA A 7 4.93 11.29 -4.67
CA ALA A 7 3.90 11.75 -5.60
C ALA A 7 2.49 11.24 -5.24
N LEU A 8 2.41 10.08 -4.57
CA LEU A 8 1.13 9.48 -4.14
C LEU A 8 0.67 9.93 -2.74
N GLY A 9 1.46 10.76 -2.05
CA GLY A 9 1.13 11.15 -0.67
C GLY A 9 1.23 9.99 0.32
N VAL A 10 2.08 8.98 0.04
CA VAL A 10 2.45 7.96 1.01
C VAL A 10 3.44 8.59 2.01
N ARG A 11 3.14 8.48 3.30
CA ARG A 11 4.03 8.93 4.37
C ARG A 11 5.08 7.87 4.69
N LYS A 12 4.67 6.61 4.77
CA LYS A 12 5.53 5.50 5.18
C LYS A 12 5.01 4.17 4.61
N LEU A 13 5.90 3.31 4.14
CA LEU A 13 5.61 1.92 3.82
C LEU A 13 6.65 1.05 4.53
N GLU A 14 6.19 0.17 5.39
CA GLU A 14 7.01 -0.81 6.11
C GLU A 14 6.52 -2.20 5.76
N LEU A 15 7.42 -3.07 5.32
CA LEU A 15 7.13 -4.47 5.02
C LEU A 15 8.16 -5.35 5.73
N GLY A 16 7.66 -6.35 6.45
CA GLY A 16 8.41 -7.47 7.00
C GLY A 16 7.90 -8.80 6.42
N GLU A 17 8.32 -9.90 7.03
CA GLU A 17 8.07 -11.25 6.51
C GLU A 17 6.58 -11.65 6.50
N SER A 18 5.77 -11.11 7.41
CA SER A 18 4.34 -11.43 7.49
C SER A 18 3.41 -10.31 6.98
N GLY A 19 3.97 -9.34 6.24
CA GLY A 19 3.24 -8.24 5.65
C GLY A 19 3.74 -6.92 6.18
N GLY A 20 2.85 -5.97 6.50
CA GLY A 20 3.31 -4.66 6.93
C GLY A 20 2.24 -3.60 7.03
N ARG A 21 2.66 -2.34 6.91
CA ARG A 21 1.80 -1.17 7.05
C ARG A 21 2.15 -0.10 6.03
N LEU A 22 1.11 0.45 5.43
CA LEU A 22 1.18 1.65 4.62
C LEU A 22 0.47 2.77 5.36
N GLN A 23 1.15 3.89 5.57
CA GLN A 23 0.58 5.10 6.15
C GLN A 23 0.51 6.20 5.10
N PHE A 24 -0.68 6.77 4.95
CA PHE A 24 -0.97 7.90 4.07
C PHE A 24 -0.64 9.23 4.79
N ARG A 25 -0.38 10.28 4.02
CA ARG A 25 -0.39 11.65 4.54
C ARG A 25 -1.84 12.11 4.74
N ALA A 26 -2.05 13.22 5.44
CA ALA A 26 -3.39 13.75 5.74
C ALA A 26 -4.22 14.10 4.48
N GLN A 27 -3.55 14.46 3.37
CA GLN A 27 -4.16 14.63 2.05
C GLN A 27 -3.36 13.77 1.05
N PRO A 28 -3.65 12.46 0.95
CA PRO A 28 -2.97 11.62 -0.01
C PRO A 28 -3.48 11.91 -1.42
N ALA A 29 -2.59 11.88 -2.42
CA ALA A 29 -2.96 12.00 -3.82
C ALA A 29 -3.55 10.68 -4.39
N ILE A 30 -4.04 9.81 -3.52
CA ILE A 30 -4.61 8.50 -3.84
C ILE A 30 -6.12 8.62 -3.75
N ASP A 31 -6.83 8.11 -4.76
CA ASP A 31 -8.27 7.98 -4.74
C ASP A 31 -8.69 6.99 -3.62
N PRO A 32 -9.43 7.41 -2.58
CA PRO A 32 -9.88 6.54 -1.50
C PRO A 32 -10.67 5.32 -2.02
N ARG A 33 -11.34 5.43 -3.17
CA ARG A 33 -12.07 4.31 -3.78
C ARG A 33 -11.14 3.17 -4.19
N LYS A 34 -9.87 3.44 -4.53
CA LYS A 34 -8.88 2.39 -4.83
C LYS A 34 -8.55 1.57 -3.59
N VAL A 35 -8.33 2.24 -2.46
CA VAL A 35 -8.08 1.58 -1.16
C VAL A 35 -9.28 0.72 -0.76
N ILE A 36 -10.49 1.28 -0.84
CA ILE A 36 -11.73 0.55 -0.53
C ILE A 36 -11.88 -0.69 -1.44
N ARG A 37 -11.64 -0.55 -2.75
CA ARG A 37 -11.69 -1.68 -3.69
C ARG A 37 -10.65 -2.76 -3.36
N MET A 38 -9.43 -2.40 -2.97
CA MET A 38 -8.41 -3.37 -2.58
C MET A 38 -8.85 -4.17 -1.36
N ILE A 39 -9.41 -3.50 -0.34
CA ILE A 39 -9.93 -4.17 0.86
C ILE A 39 -11.10 -5.08 0.52
N GLN A 40 -12.02 -4.64 -0.32
CA GLN A 40 -13.16 -5.46 -0.73
C GLN A 40 -12.75 -6.69 -1.55
N ARG A 41 -11.70 -6.56 -2.38
CA ARG A 41 -11.18 -7.67 -3.21
C ARG A 41 -10.38 -8.68 -2.41
N GLU A 42 -9.53 -8.23 -1.49
CA GLU A 42 -8.66 -9.09 -0.69
C GLU A 42 -8.77 -8.74 0.82
N PRO A 43 -9.93 -8.98 1.45
CA PRO A 43 -10.20 -8.56 2.83
C PRO A 43 -9.35 -9.29 3.89
N MET A 44 -8.78 -10.44 3.52
CA MET A 44 -7.84 -11.17 4.37
C MET A 44 -6.42 -10.57 4.31
N VAL A 45 -6.08 -9.91 3.21
CA VAL A 45 -4.76 -9.31 2.99
C VAL A 45 -4.73 -7.85 3.45
N TYR A 46 -5.78 -7.08 3.15
CA TYR A 46 -5.83 -5.66 3.45
C TYR A 46 -6.91 -5.32 4.46
N ARG A 47 -6.56 -4.47 5.43
CA ARG A 47 -7.51 -3.95 6.42
C ARG A 47 -7.17 -2.51 6.79
N LEU A 48 -8.18 -1.66 6.96
CA LEU A 48 -7.97 -0.34 7.57
C LEU A 48 -7.49 -0.47 9.01
N ASP A 49 -6.51 0.34 9.38
CA ASP A 49 -5.90 0.37 10.72
C ASP A 49 -5.91 1.79 11.28
N GLY A 50 -7.11 2.36 11.40
CA GLY A 50 -7.34 3.80 11.60
C GLY A 50 -7.71 4.49 10.30
N GLN A 51 -7.75 5.82 10.31
CA GLN A 51 -8.22 6.63 9.16
C GLN A 51 -7.16 6.78 8.06
N ASP A 52 -5.88 6.73 8.41
CA ASP A 52 -4.75 7.04 7.53
C ASP A 52 -3.81 5.86 7.30
N LYS A 53 -4.19 4.64 7.68
CA LYS A 53 -3.32 3.46 7.60
C LYS A 53 -4.03 2.25 7.01
N LEU A 54 -3.28 1.52 6.20
CA LEU A 54 -3.64 0.22 5.66
C LEU A 54 -2.69 -0.83 6.24
N ARG A 55 -3.23 -1.80 6.96
CA ARG A 55 -2.52 -3.01 7.38
C ARG A 55 -2.53 -4.01 6.23
N ILE A 56 -1.38 -4.63 6.01
CA ILE A 56 -1.15 -5.67 5.01
C ILE A 56 -0.76 -6.95 5.77
N THR A 57 -1.45 -8.05 5.49
CA THR A 57 -1.15 -9.37 6.04
C THR A 57 -0.92 -10.33 4.88
N ARG A 58 0.36 -10.55 4.55
CA ARG A 58 0.78 -11.41 3.44
C ARG A 58 2.19 -11.91 3.73
N GLU A 59 2.44 -13.18 3.46
CA GLU A 59 3.78 -13.75 3.57
C GLU A 59 4.70 -13.19 2.48
N LEU A 60 5.81 -12.59 2.90
CA LEU A 60 6.82 -11.90 2.10
C LEU A 60 8.21 -12.29 2.63
N ALA A 61 8.51 -13.59 2.60
CA ALA A 61 9.70 -14.18 3.22
C ALA A 61 11.02 -13.57 2.72
N THR A 62 11.13 -13.29 1.42
CA THR A 62 12.37 -12.76 0.83
C THR A 62 12.35 -11.24 0.67
N ALA A 63 13.55 -10.64 0.62
CA ALA A 63 13.68 -9.21 0.38
C ALA A 63 13.12 -8.82 -1.01
N GLU A 64 13.33 -9.68 -2.00
CA GLU A 64 12.84 -9.54 -3.37
C GLU A 64 11.31 -9.55 -3.39
N ALA A 65 10.68 -10.46 -2.66
CA ALA A 65 9.22 -10.52 -2.55
C ALA A 65 8.66 -9.24 -1.90
N ARG A 66 9.32 -8.72 -0.86
CA ARG A 66 8.94 -7.45 -0.23
C ARG A 66 9.05 -6.27 -1.20
N ILE A 67 10.13 -6.19 -1.98
CA ILE A 67 10.33 -5.11 -2.96
C ILE A 67 9.29 -5.20 -4.08
N ALA A 68 9.09 -6.39 -4.65
CA ALA A 68 8.11 -6.61 -5.72
C ALA A 68 6.69 -6.26 -5.25
N PHE A 69 6.31 -6.70 -4.04
CA PHE A 69 5.02 -6.37 -3.46
C PHE A 69 4.86 -4.86 -3.21
N ALA A 70 5.89 -4.19 -2.69
CA ALA A 70 5.86 -2.74 -2.50
C ALA A 70 5.63 -2.00 -3.83
N HIS A 71 6.26 -2.43 -4.91
CA HIS A 71 6.08 -1.86 -6.24
C HIS A 71 4.64 -2.03 -6.73
N ALA A 72 4.13 -3.26 -6.72
CA ALA A 72 2.77 -3.56 -7.15
C ALA A 72 1.71 -2.81 -6.32
N LEU A 73 1.92 -2.70 -5.00
CA LEU A 73 1.05 -1.94 -4.11
C LEU A 73 1.03 -0.44 -4.47
N LEU A 74 2.20 0.17 -4.67
CA LEU A 74 2.29 1.58 -5.03
C LEU A 74 1.68 1.86 -6.42
N GLU A 75 1.84 0.93 -7.37
CA GLU A 75 1.24 1.03 -8.70
C GLU A 75 -0.29 0.92 -8.65
N ALA A 76 -0.83 -0.04 -7.89
CA ALA A 76 -2.28 -0.21 -7.72
C ALA A 76 -2.95 1.02 -7.09
N LEU A 77 -2.22 1.73 -6.22
CA LEU A 77 -2.67 2.96 -5.57
C LEU A 77 -2.41 4.21 -6.43
N GLY A 78 -1.41 4.15 -7.32
CA GLY A 78 -1.03 5.21 -8.23
C GLY A 78 -2.11 5.51 -9.27
N PRO A 79 -2.07 6.68 -9.94
CA PRO A 79 -2.95 6.97 -11.07
C PRO A 79 -2.83 5.82 -12.08
N ALA A 80 -3.96 5.41 -12.67
CA ALA A 80 -3.91 4.39 -13.70
C ALA A 80 -3.05 4.97 -14.83
N ILE A 81 -1.92 4.32 -15.11
CA ILE A 81 -1.14 4.65 -16.30
C ILE A 81 -2.02 4.12 -17.44
N GLY A 82 -2.72 5.05 -18.09
CA GLY A 82 -3.41 4.77 -19.36
C GLY A 82 -2.41 4.54 -20.47
#